data_AF-A0A382MJ13-F1
#
_entry.id   AF-A0A382MJ13-F1
#
_cell.length_a   1.000
_cell.length_b   1.000
_cell.length_c   1.000
_cell.angle_alpha   90.00
_cell.angle_beta   90.00
_cell.angle_gamma   90.00
#
_symmetry.space_group_name_H-M   'P 1'
#
loop_
_entity.id
_entity.type
_entity.pdbx_description
1 polymer ?
#
loop_
_entity_poly.entity_id
_entity_poly.type
_entity_poly.pdbx_seq_one_letter_code
_entity_poly.pdbx_strand_id
1 'polypeptide(L)'
;KEMQALQPEIVKLKEKHKNNPQKLNQATMNLYKEHGVNPLGGCLPLLIQMPLLISLFQVFRSTIELRGAHFVGWITDLSAPDVIFNLPFSIPLYGEGFAVLPIIMGVTMFVQQKMMPTQASGQQKFMSYFMTGFFVLLFNGFPSGLNLYYTLFNVLTILQQKYLTPTADEKTLIKKT
;
A
#
# COMPACT_ATOMS: atom_id res chain seq x y z
N LYS A 1 -16.95 3.50 -1.17
CA LYS A 1 -18.23 3.21 -1.87
C LYS A 1 -18.78 4.48 -2.53
N GLU A 2 -18.82 5.62 -1.85
CA GLU A 2 -19.29 6.90 -2.43
C GLU A 2 -18.45 7.39 -3.61
N MET A 3 -17.11 7.38 -3.52
CA MET A 3 -16.27 7.67 -4.69
C MET A 3 -16.51 6.69 -5.86
N GLN A 4 -16.97 5.46 -5.61
CA GLN A 4 -17.19 4.47 -6.69
C GLN A 4 -18.47 4.77 -7.45
N ALA A 5 -19.47 5.33 -6.77
CA ALA A 5 -20.71 5.76 -7.41
C ALA A 5 -20.49 6.91 -8.42
N LEU A 6 -19.44 7.73 -8.23
CA LEU A 6 -19.12 8.88 -9.09
C LEU A 6 -18.33 8.54 -10.36
N GLN A 7 -17.78 7.32 -10.47
CA GLN A 7 -17.02 6.89 -11.66
C GLN A 7 -17.71 7.11 -13.01
N PRO A 8 -18.99 6.73 -13.23
CA PRO A 8 -19.64 6.97 -14.50
C PRO A 8 -19.69 8.45 -14.88
N GLU A 9 -19.80 9.36 -13.91
CA GLU A 9 -19.81 10.80 -14.15
C GLU A 9 -18.41 11.34 -14.44
N ILE A 10 -17.39 10.83 -13.75
CA ILE A 10 -15.99 11.15 -14.03
C ILE A 10 -15.60 10.73 -15.45
N VAL A 11 -16.07 9.57 -15.93
CA VAL A 11 -15.84 9.12 -17.31
C VAL A 11 -16.50 10.06 -18.32
N LYS A 12 -17.75 10.48 -18.08
CA LYS A 12 -18.43 11.48 -18.93
C LYS A 12 -17.68 12.82 -18.98
N LEU A 13 -17.16 13.29 -17.83
CA LEU A 13 -16.33 14.50 -17.78
C LEU A 13 -15.03 14.34 -18.57
N LYS A 14 -14.36 13.19 -18.48
CA LYS A 14 -13.17 12.87 -19.28
C LYS A 14 -13.48 12.91 -20.77
N GLU A 15 -14.64 12.40 -21.19
CA GLU A 15 -15.06 12.44 -22.59
C GLU A 15 -15.37 13.87 -23.07
N LYS A 16 -16.05 14.67 -22.24
CA LYS A 16 -16.40 16.05 -22.55
C LYS A 16 -15.19 16.99 -22.60
N HIS A 17 -14.14 16.70 -21.83
CA HIS A 17 -12.96 17.57 -21.66
C HIS A 17 -11.65 16.92 -22.12
N LYS A 18 -11.68 15.96 -23.06
CA LYS A 18 -10.48 15.25 -23.58
C LYS A 18 -9.33 16.19 -23.98
N ASN A 19 -9.65 17.34 -24.56
CA ASN A 19 -8.66 18.29 -25.09
C ASN A 19 -8.26 19.38 -24.08
N ASN A 20 -8.79 19.38 -22.86
CA ASN A 20 -8.49 20.42 -21.88
C ASN A 20 -8.33 19.83 -20.46
N PRO A 21 -7.10 19.41 -20.08
CA PRO A 21 -6.83 18.80 -18.79
C PRO A 21 -7.08 19.73 -17.61
N GLN A 22 -6.93 21.05 -17.78
CA GLN A 22 -7.25 22.03 -16.74
C GLN A 22 -8.74 22.07 -16.44
N LYS A 23 -9.59 22.17 -17.48
CA LYS A 23 -11.06 22.13 -17.32
C LYS A 23 -11.52 20.79 -16.75
N LEU A 24 -10.90 19.68 -17.17
CA LEU A 24 -11.19 18.36 -16.62
C LEU A 24 -10.92 18.31 -15.10
N ASN A 25 -9.76 18.80 -14.64
CA ASN A 25 -9.42 18.81 -13.22
C ASN A 25 -10.37 19.68 -12.40
N GLN A 26 -10.75 20.86 -12.91
CA GLN A 26 -11.73 21.74 -12.25
C GLN A 26 -13.11 21.10 -12.18
N ALA A 27 -13.62 20.53 -13.27
CA ALA A 27 -14.94 19.89 -13.30
C ALA A 27 -14.98 18.65 -12.39
N THR A 28 -13.90 17.87 -12.36
CA THR A 28 -13.80 16.70 -11.46
C THR A 28 -13.78 17.13 -9.99
N MET A 29 -13.09 18.23 -9.67
CA MET A 29 -13.07 18.77 -8.30
C MET A 29 -14.44 19.34 -7.88
N ASN A 30 -15.15 20.01 -8.79
CA ASN A 30 -16.50 20.51 -8.52
C ASN A 30 -17.47 19.36 -8.29
N LEU A 31 -17.38 18.28 -9.09
CA LEU A 31 -18.20 17.08 -8.89
C LEU A 31 -17.98 16.46 -7.50
N TYR A 32 -16.73 16.38 -7.05
CA TYR A 32 -16.41 15.92 -5.69
C TYR A 32 -17.01 16.81 -4.61
N LYS A 33 -16.97 18.14 -4.79
CA LYS A 33 -17.58 19.09 -3.84
C LYS A 33 -19.11 19.00 -3.80
N GLU A 34 -19.76 18.89 -4.97
CA GLU A 34 -21.22 18.77 -5.07
C GLU A 34 -21.73 17.52 -4.36
N HIS A 35 -20.98 16.41 -4.44
CA HIS A 35 -21.34 15.16 -3.78
C HIS A 35 -20.76 15.02 -2.37
N GLY A 36 -20.11 16.06 -1.83
CA GLY A 36 -19.55 16.07 -0.48
C GLY A 36 -18.39 15.09 -0.25
N VAL A 37 -17.76 14.60 -1.32
CA VAL A 37 -16.71 13.58 -1.24
C VAL A 37 -15.32 14.22 -1.21
N ASN A 38 -14.52 13.90 -0.20
CA ASN A 38 -13.15 14.42 -0.10
C ASN A 38 -12.12 13.49 -0.77
N PRO A 39 -11.47 13.88 -1.88
CA PRO A 39 -10.46 13.05 -2.56
C PRO A 39 -9.21 12.82 -1.70
N LEU A 40 -8.94 13.69 -0.71
CA LEU A 40 -7.83 13.55 0.23
C LEU A 40 -8.12 12.56 1.36
N GLY A 41 -9.35 12.06 1.49
CA GLY A 41 -9.67 11.00 2.46
C GLY A 41 -8.82 9.74 2.27
N GLY A 42 -8.32 9.50 1.05
CA GLY A 42 -7.43 8.39 0.74
C GLY A 42 -5.99 8.53 1.26
N CYS A 43 -5.50 9.74 1.55
CA CYS A 43 -4.16 9.95 2.12
C CYS A 43 -4.15 10.08 3.64
N LEU A 44 -5.32 10.15 4.28
CA LEU A 44 -5.43 10.18 5.74
C LEU A 44 -4.78 8.96 6.42
N PRO A 45 -4.90 7.72 5.91
CA PRO A 45 -4.18 6.57 6.47
C PRO A 45 -2.66 6.74 6.42
N LEU A 46 -2.14 7.37 5.37
CA LEU A 46 -0.70 7.60 5.22
C LEU A 46 -0.16 8.56 6.28
N LEU A 47 -0.92 9.60 6.64
CA LEU A 47 -0.52 10.55 7.67
C LEU A 47 -0.40 9.89 9.04
N ILE A 48 -1.31 8.96 9.37
CA ILE A 48 -1.25 8.19 10.61
C ILE A 48 -0.13 7.12 10.55
N GLN A 49 0.16 6.61 9.35
CA GLN A 49 1.20 5.61 9.15
C GLN A 49 2.62 6.14 9.40
N MET A 50 2.89 7.40 9.07
CA MET A 50 4.24 7.99 9.19
C MET A 50 4.78 7.97 10.63
N PRO A 51 4.05 8.44 11.67
CA PRO A 51 4.48 8.30 13.06
C PRO A 51 4.68 6.85 13.50
N LEU A 52 3.84 5.94 13.01
CA LEU A 52 3.92 4.52 13.36
C LEU A 52 5.21 3.89 12.81
N LEU A 53 5.60 4.22 11.58
CA LEU A 53 6.87 3.79 10.99
C LEU A 53 8.07 4.23 11.83
N ILE A 54 8.12 5.51 12.21
CA ILE A 54 9.22 6.07 13.01
C ILE A 54 9.29 5.38 14.37
N SER A 55 8.14 5.20 15.02
CA SER A 55 8.05 4.56 16.34
C SER A 55 8.53 3.12 16.29
N LEU A 56 8.05 2.31 15.34
CA LEU A 56 8.47 0.91 15.22
C LEU A 56 9.94 0.79 14.81
N PHE A 57 10.41 1.62 13.88
CA PHE A 57 11.82 1.63 13.49
C PHE A 57 12.71 1.90 14.71
N GLN A 58 12.34 2.86 15.55
CA GLN A 58 13.07 3.16 16.77
C GLN A 58 12.99 2.03 17.80
N VAL A 59 11.82 1.42 18.01
CA VAL A 59 11.67 0.27 18.93
C VAL A 59 12.57 -0.89 18.51
N PHE A 60 12.53 -1.32 17.24
CA PHE A 60 13.35 -2.43 16.77
C PHE A 60 14.86 -2.12 16.81
N ARG A 61 15.26 -0.84 16.70
CA ARG A 61 16.68 -0.42 16.75
C ARG A 61 17.19 -0.14 18.16
N SER A 62 16.35 0.31 19.08
CA SER A 62 16.76 0.79 20.40
C SER A 62 16.52 -0.23 21.52
N THR A 63 15.60 -1.19 21.33
CA THR A 63 15.34 -2.22 22.35
C THR A 63 16.42 -3.30 22.31
N ILE A 64 17.17 -3.43 23.40
CA ILE A 64 18.28 -4.39 23.54
C ILE A 64 17.79 -5.83 23.42
N GLU A 65 16.60 -6.14 23.94
CA GLU A 65 16.02 -7.49 23.89
C GLU A 65 15.70 -7.97 22.47
N LEU A 66 15.51 -7.05 21.52
CA LEU A 66 15.22 -7.39 20.12
C LEU A 66 16.50 -7.62 19.30
N ARG A 67 17.67 -7.35 19.89
CA ARG A 67 18.96 -7.53 19.24
C ARG A 67 19.36 -9.00 19.25
N GLY A 68 19.54 -9.57 18.06
CA GLY A 68 19.80 -11.01 17.91
C GLY A 68 18.60 -11.89 18.29
N ALA A 69 17.41 -11.29 18.43
CA ALA A 69 16.20 -12.05 18.71
C ALA A 69 15.79 -12.84 17.47
N HIS A 70 15.85 -14.17 17.58
CA HIS A 70 15.35 -15.07 16.55
C HIS A 70 13.81 -15.13 16.60
N PHE A 71 13.17 -15.21 15.43
CA PHE A 71 11.72 -15.36 15.35
C PHE A 71 11.30 -16.65 14.63
N VAL A 72 11.51 -16.73 13.31
CA VAL A 72 11.13 -17.91 12.51
C VAL A 72 12.05 -18.09 11.31
N GLY A 73 12.41 -19.34 11.04
CA GLY A 73 13.12 -19.73 9.82
C GLY A 73 14.48 -19.05 9.69
N TRP A 74 14.61 -18.16 8.70
CA TRP A 74 15.85 -17.44 8.40
C TRP A 74 15.99 -16.11 9.17
N ILE A 75 14.96 -15.68 9.91
CA ILE A 75 14.98 -14.43 10.68
C ILE A 75 15.76 -14.65 11.99
N THR A 76 17.03 -14.27 12.00
CA THR A 76 17.92 -14.46 13.17
C THR A 76 18.06 -13.23 14.07
N ASP A 77 17.74 -12.03 13.58
CA ASP A 77 17.85 -10.79 14.35
C ASP A 77 16.75 -9.79 13.94
N LEU A 78 15.83 -9.49 14.86
CA LEU A 78 14.74 -8.53 14.64
C LEU A 78 15.20 -7.07 14.52
N SER A 79 16.38 -6.73 15.06
CA SER A 79 16.95 -5.37 15.06
C SER A 79 17.77 -5.05 13.82
N ALA A 80 18.20 -6.08 13.08
CA ALA A 80 19.06 -5.97 11.90
C ALA A 80 18.33 -6.39 10.61
N PRO A 81 18.83 -6.01 9.43
CA PRO A 81 18.29 -6.49 8.16
C PRO A 81 18.40 -8.01 8.00
N ASP A 82 17.39 -8.61 7.37
CA ASP A 82 17.23 -10.06 7.18
C ASP A 82 18.03 -10.60 5.99
N VAL A 83 19.33 -10.29 5.93
CA VAL A 83 20.18 -10.63 4.78
C VAL A 83 20.57 -12.11 4.81
N ILE A 84 20.13 -12.87 3.81
CA ILE A 84 20.46 -14.30 3.70
C ILE A 84 21.79 -14.53 2.99
N PHE A 85 22.06 -13.76 1.94
CA PHE A 85 23.33 -13.82 1.21
C PHE A 85 23.71 -12.44 0.69
N ASN A 86 25.01 -12.20 0.56
CA ASN A 86 25.54 -10.96 0.02
C ASN A 86 25.75 -11.09 -1.49
N LEU A 87 25.34 -10.07 -2.22
CA LEU A 87 25.60 -9.89 -3.63
C LEU A 87 27.06 -9.43 -3.82
N PRO A 88 27.72 -9.82 -4.92
CA PRO A 88 29.09 -9.39 -5.21
C PRO A 88 29.16 -7.93 -5.71
N PHE A 89 28.04 -7.21 -5.76
CA PHE A 89 27.93 -5.83 -6.19
C PHE A 89 26.95 -5.07 -5.29
N SER A 90 27.24 -3.79 -5.06
CA SER A 90 26.40 -2.89 -4.25
C SER A 90 25.43 -2.13 -5.16
N ILE A 91 24.12 -2.29 -4.93
CA ILE A 91 23.10 -1.53 -5.64
C ILE A 91 22.71 -0.31 -4.80
N PRO A 92 22.79 0.93 -5.32
CA PRO A 92 22.30 2.11 -4.62
C PRO A 92 20.83 1.95 -4.19
N LEU A 93 20.49 2.36 -2.96
CA LEU A 93 19.19 2.17 -2.28
C LEU A 93 18.83 0.73 -1.85
N TYR A 94 19.32 -0.31 -2.53
CA TYR A 94 19.02 -1.71 -2.18
C TYR A 94 20.06 -2.28 -1.20
N GLY A 95 21.33 -1.88 -1.33
CA GLY A 95 22.43 -2.41 -0.52
C GLY A 95 23.07 -3.65 -1.14
N GLU A 96 23.88 -4.34 -0.34
CA GLU A 96 24.69 -5.50 -0.76
C GLU A 96 24.05 -6.84 -0.38
N GLY A 97 23.12 -6.83 0.56
CA GLY A 97 22.49 -8.05 1.07
C GLY A 97 21.17 -8.35 0.38
N PHE A 98 20.91 -9.60 0.04
CA PHE A 98 19.58 -10.05 -0.37
C PHE A 98 18.75 -10.41 0.86
N ALA A 99 17.74 -9.61 1.18
CA ALA A 99 16.79 -9.91 2.25
C ALA A 99 15.47 -10.46 1.70
N VAL A 100 14.95 -11.52 2.33
CA VAL A 100 13.73 -12.20 1.88
C VAL A 100 12.46 -11.53 2.39
N LEU A 101 12.46 -11.08 3.65
CA LEU A 101 11.32 -10.41 4.26
C LEU A 101 10.74 -9.23 3.46
N PRO A 102 11.54 -8.27 2.96
CA PRO A 102 11.03 -7.18 2.12
C PRO A 102 10.35 -7.68 0.84
N ILE A 103 10.81 -8.78 0.25
CA ILE A 103 10.19 -9.37 -0.94
C ILE A 103 8.81 -9.91 -0.60
N ILE A 104 8.69 -10.64 0.52
CA ILE A 104 7.39 -11.14 1.00
C ILE A 104 6.45 -9.97 1.33
N MET A 105 6.97 -8.93 1.98
CA MET A 105 6.23 -7.70 2.23
C MET A 105 5.72 -7.08 0.91
N GLY A 106 6.58 -6.99 -0.11
CA GLY A 106 6.20 -6.49 -1.43
C GLY A 106 5.10 -7.30 -2.11
N VAL A 107 5.21 -8.62 -2.06
CA VAL A 107 4.18 -9.53 -2.60
C VAL A 107 2.86 -9.33 -1.87
N THR A 108 2.87 -9.27 -0.54
CA THR A 108 1.64 -9.05 0.25
C THR A 108 1.04 -7.68 -0.01
N MET A 109 1.85 -6.61 -0.12
CA MET A 109 1.39 -5.28 -0.53
C MET A 109 0.75 -5.31 -1.93
N PHE A 110 1.36 -6.02 -2.87
CA PHE A 110 0.83 -6.13 -4.23
C PHE A 110 -0.50 -6.89 -4.27
N VAL A 111 -0.64 -7.96 -3.49
CA VAL A 111 -1.91 -8.69 -3.35
C VAL A 111 -2.97 -7.80 -2.71
N GLN A 112 -2.63 -7.09 -1.63
CA GLN A 112 -3.54 -6.15 -0.97
C GLN A 112 -3.99 -5.05 -1.92
N GLN A 113 -3.09 -4.49 -2.74
CA GLN A 113 -3.42 -3.51 -3.77
C GLN A 113 -4.38 -4.03 -4.84
N LYS A 114 -4.25 -5.32 -5.22
CA LYS A 114 -5.19 -5.97 -6.14
C LYS A 114 -6.57 -6.22 -5.53
N MET A 115 -6.62 -6.48 -4.22
CA MET A 115 -7.87 -6.71 -3.49
C MET A 115 -8.62 -5.41 -3.19
N MET A 116 -7.89 -4.32 -2.98
CA MET A 116 -8.50 -3.00 -2.88
C MET A 116 -9.11 -2.61 -4.23
N PRO A 117 -10.39 -2.22 -4.28
CA PRO A 117 -11.00 -1.73 -5.50
C PRO A 117 -10.37 -0.38 -5.87
N THR A 118 -9.28 -0.45 -6.63
CA THR A 118 -8.46 0.70 -6.97
C THR A 118 -9.15 1.48 -8.08
N GLN A 119 -9.71 2.63 -7.70
CA GLN A 119 -10.35 3.63 -8.55
C GLN A 119 -9.34 4.46 -9.39
N ALA A 120 -8.13 3.94 -9.48
CA ALA A 120 -6.98 4.58 -10.07
C ALA A 120 -7.07 4.53 -11.60
N SER A 121 -6.84 5.67 -12.26
CA SER A 121 -6.53 5.71 -13.69
C SER A 121 -5.31 4.81 -13.99
N GLY A 122 -5.09 4.42 -15.25
CA GLY A 122 -3.95 3.58 -15.62
C GLY A 122 -2.60 4.11 -15.10
N GLN A 123 -2.44 5.43 -15.12
CA GLN A 123 -1.27 6.13 -14.56
C GLN A 123 -1.14 5.96 -13.04
N GLN A 124 -2.24 6.03 -12.29
CA GLN A 124 -2.22 5.87 -10.84
C GLN A 124 -1.97 4.40 -10.43
N LYS A 125 -2.45 3.42 -11.21
CA LYS A 125 -2.11 1.99 -10.99
C LYS A 125 -0.61 1.73 -11.21
N PHE A 126 -0.06 2.28 -12.29
CA PHE A 126 1.38 2.18 -12.56
C PHE A 126 2.20 2.79 -11.42
N MET A 127 1.82 3.98 -10.94
CA MET A 127 2.46 4.63 -9.81
C MET A 127 2.41 3.77 -8.54
N SER A 128 1.25 3.14 -8.24
CA SER A 128 1.12 2.25 -7.08
C SER A 128 2.06 1.03 -7.16
N TYR A 129 2.15 0.38 -8.31
CA TYR A 129 3.04 -0.78 -8.50
C TYR A 129 4.50 -0.39 -8.45
N PHE A 130 4.86 0.73 -9.07
CA PHE A 130 6.20 1.30 -8.98
C PHE A 130 6.57 1.61 -7.53
N MET A 131 5.66 2.24 -6.78
CA MET A 131 5.86 2.58 -5.37
C MET A 131 6.06 1.33 -4.51
N THR A 132 5.28 0.26 -4.73
CA THR A 132 5.51 -1.02 -4.03
C THR A 132 6.87 -1.61 -4.34
N GLY A 133 7.29 -1.64 -5.62
CA GLY A 133 8.63 -2.08 -5.97
C GLY A 133 9.72 -1.25 -5.30
N PHE A 134 9.57 0.07 -5.29
CA PHE A 134 10.49 0.98 -4.62
C PHE A 134 10.56 0.76 -3.10
N PHE A 135 9.43 0.53 -2.43
CA PHE A 135 9.40 0.24 -1.00
C PHE A 135 10.12 -1.05 -0.65
N VAL A 136 10.01 -2.09 -1.48
CA VAL A 136 10.76 -3.34 -1.30
C VAL A 136 12.27 -3.09 -1.33
N LEU A 137 12.73 -2.28 -2.29
CA LEU A 137 14.14 -1.93 -2.40
C LEU A 137 14.62 -1.16 -1.17
N LEU A 138 13.84 -0.17 -0.73
CA LEU A 138 14.15 0.65 0.44
C LEU A 138 14.18 -0.16 1.75
N PHE A 139 13.20 -1.05 1.94
CA PHE A 139 13.05 -1.83 3.17
C PHE A 139 14.06 -2.97 3.29
N ASN A 140 14.82 -3.25 2.23
CA ASN A 140 15.93 -4.20 2.26
C ASN A 140 17.02 -3.80 3.28
N GLY A 141 17.25 -2.51 3.49
CA GLY A 141 18.17 -1.99 4.49
C GLY A 141 17.57 -1.78 5.89
N PHE A 142 16.29 -2.11 6.10
CA PHE A 142 15.58 -1.85 7.35
C PHE A 142 15.58 -3.08 8.28
N PRO A 143 15.38 -2.89 9.59
CA PRO A 143 15.28 -3.99 10.56
C PRO A 143 14.23 -5.03 10.14
N SER A 144 14.60 -6.31 10.25
CA SER A 144 13.73 -7.43 9.86
C SER A 144 12.41 -7.42 10.64
N GLY A 145 12.42 -6.99 11.90
CA GLY A 145 11.21 -6.86 12.72
C GLY A 145 10.21 -5.83 12.18
N LEU A 146 10.69 -4.74 11.59
CA LEU A 146 9.83 -3.76 10.92
C LEU A 146 9.17 -4.38 9.68
N ASN A 147 9.96 -5.08 8.86
CA ASN A 147 9.47 -5.73 7.64
C ASN A 147 8.47 -6.85 7.97
N LEU A 148 8.73 -7.60 9.05
CA LEU A 148 7.86 -8.64 9.57
C LEU A 148 6.53 -8.06 10.05
N TYR A 149 6.56 -6.95 10.81
CA TYR A 149 5.35 -6.26 11.25
C TYR A 149 4.45 -5.88 10.06
N TYR A 150 5.00 -5.24 9.03
CA TYR A 150 4.23 -4.85 7.84
C TYR A 150 3.72 -6.05 7.06
N THR A 151 4.52 -7.11 6.95
CA THR A 151 4.10 -8.35 6.31
C THR A 151 2.89 -8.95 7.03
N LEU A 152 2.94 -9.07 8.35
CA LEU A 152 1.84 -9.59 9.16
C LEU A 152 0.61 -8.68 9.05
N PHE A 153 0.79 -7.35 9.14
CA PHE A 153 -0.29 -6.39 8.98
C PHE A 153 -0.99 -6.52 7.62
N ASN A 154 -0.23 -6.65 6.52
CA ASN A 154 -0.78 -6.84 5.19
C ASN A 154 -1.54 -8.17 5.08
N VAL A 155 -0.97 -9.27 5.61
CA VAL A 155 -1.63 -10.58 5.62
C VAL A 155 -2.93 -10.55 6.40
N LEU A 156 -2.92 -9.98 7.61
CA LEU A 156 -4.13 -9.82 8.41
C LEU A 156 -5.17 -8.93 7.71
N THR A 157 -4.73 -7.87 7.04
CA THR A 157 -5.63 -7.00 6.26
C THR A 157 -6.23 -7.74 5.06
N ILE A 158 -5.45 -8.56 4.37
CA ILE A 158 -5.90 -9.42 3.27
C ILE A 158 -6.94 -10.42 3.78
N LEU A 159 -6.66 -11.08 4.91
CA LEU A 159 -7.58 -12.01 5.55
C LEU A 159 -8.87 -11.29 5.96
N GLN A 160 -8.76 -10.14 6.62
CA GLN A 160 -9.89 -9.29 6.95
C GLN A 160 -10.68 -8.92 5.70
N GLN A 161 -10.05 -8.44 4.64
CA GLN A 161 -10.76 -8.09 3.41
C GLN A 161 -11.45 -9.30 2.78
N LYS A 162 -10.84 -10.50 2.83
CA LYS A 162 -11.41 -11.71 2.26
C LYS A 162 -12.60 -12.26 3.06
N TYR A 163 -12.56 -12.17 4.39
CA TYR A 163 -13.58 -12.76 5.27
C TYR A 163 -14.63 -11.76 5.76
N LEU A 164 -14.28 -10.48 5.93
CA LEU A 164 -15.16 -9.44 6.48
C LEU A 164 -15.76 -8.53 5.43
N THR A 165 -15.24 -8.49 4.20
CA THR A 165 -15.93 -7.75 3.12
C THR A 165 -16.98 -8.69 2.53
N PRO A 166 -18.29 -8.41 2.69
CA PRO A 166 -19.29 -9.17 1.98
C PRO A 166 -19.02 -9.02 0.49
N THR A 167 -18.85 -10.14 -0.21
CA THR A 167 -18.93 -10.16 -1.67
C THR A 167 -20.18 -9.40 -2.06
N ALA A 168 -20.03 -8.45 -2.97
CA ALA A 168 -21.15 -7.70 -3.51
C ALA A 168 -22.04 -8.61 -4.37
N ASP A 169 -22.76 -9.53 -3.74
CA ASP A 169 -23.95 -10.21 -4.26
C ASP A 169 -25.23 -9.40 -3.91
N GLU A 170 -25.10 -8.07 -3.94
CA GLU A 170 -26.21 -7.13 -3.87
C GLU A 170 -26.42 -6.41 -5.22
N LYS A 171 -26.14 -7.11 -6.32
CA LYS A 171 -26.86 -6.84 -7.58
C LYS A 171 -28.37 -7.15 -7.45
N THR A 172 -28.82 -7.64 -6.29
CA THR A 172 -30.16 -8.13 -6.00
C THR A 172 -31.11 -7.08 -5.41
N LEU A 173 -30.63 -5.95 -4.83
CA LEU A 173 -31.52 -4.94 -4.24
C LEU A 173 -31.88 -3.76 -5.17
N ILE A 174 -31.15 -3.53 -6.26
CA ILE A 174 -31.51 -2.48 -7.25
C ILE A 174 -32.57 -2.96 -8.26
N LYS A 175 -32.99 -4.23 -8.21
CA LYS A 175 -34.05 -4.76 -9.09
C LYS A 175 -35.42 -4.91 -8.42
N LYS A 176 -35.58 -4.44 -7.16
CA LYS A 176 -36.79 -4.69 -6.37
C LYS A 176 -37.41 -3.47 -5.68
N THR A 177 -37.04 -2.25 -6.07
CA THR A 177 -37.74 -1.01 -5.71
C THR A 177 -37.86 -0.15 -6.95
#